data_AF-A0A535K573-F1
#
_entry.id   AF-A0A535K573-F1
#
_cell.length_a   1.000
_cell.length_b   1.000
_cell.length_c   1.000
_cell.angle_alpha   90.00
_cell.angle_beta   90.00
_cell.angle_gamma   90.00
#
_symmetry.space_group_name_H-M   'P 1'
#
loop_
_entity.id
_entity.type
_entity.pdbx_description
1 polymer ?
#
loop_
_entity_poly.entity_id
_entity_poly.type
_entity_poly.pdbx_seq_one_letter_code
_entity_poly.pdbx_strand_id
1 'polypeptide(L)'
;MERRSERRLVSCVFIDIVGSTDMGQRLGPERMQRLLADSFREISAIATAAGGTIEKYIGDEVFVLFGAPAAHSDDVMRALRVAESSVRWASTSPSPVSVRVGIETGEALVDLEAVGEHQRMAVGACVNIAARLK
;
A
#
# COMPACT_ATOMS: atom_id res chain seq x y z
N MET A 1 21.77 -16.30 -10.95
CA MET A 1 22.10 -15.20 -10.03
C MET A 1 21.19 -15.39 -8.83
N GLU A 2 21.72 -15.65 -7.64
CA GLU A 2 20.90 -15.77 -6.43
C GLU A 2 20.33 -14.39 -6.11
N ARG A 3 18.99 -14.28 -6.10
CA ARG A 3 18.30 -13.07 -5.66
C ARG A 3 18.72 -12.75 -4.23
N ARG A 4 19.29 -11.57 -4.00
CA ARG A 4 19.79 -11.16 -2.68
C ARG A 4 18.62 -10.83 -1.75
N SER A 5 18.08 -11.87 -1.13
CA SER A 5 17.06 -11.75 -0.10
C SER A 5 17.68 -11.58 1.28
N GLU A 6 17.19 -10.65 2.09
CA GLU A 6 17.66 -10.43 3.46
C GLU A 6 16.51 -10.23 4.44
N ARG A 7 16.73 -10.63 5.70
CA ARG A 7 15.74 -10.43 6.77
C ARG A 7 15.75 -8.97 7.22
N ARG A 8 14.56 -8.37 7.27
CA ARG A 8 14.36 -6.99 7.73
C ARG A 8 13.13 -6.86 8.60
N LEU A 9 13.17 -5.91 9.53
CA LEU A 9 11.97 -5.39 10.17
C LEU A 9 11.30 -4.43 9.19
N VAL A 10 10.05 -4.71 8.82
CA VAL A 10 9.29 -3.90 7.85
C VAL A 10 7.94 -3.51 8.42
N SER A 11 7.39 -2.39 7.95
CA SER A 11 5.98 -2.05 8.17
C SER A 11 5.21 -2.21 6.87
N CYS A 12 4.25 -3.12 6.86
CA CYS A 12 3.40 -3.42 5.72
C CYS A 12 2.11 -2.63 5.84
N VAL A 13 1.79 -1.81 4.83
CA VAL A 13 0.59 -0.97 4.80
C VAL A 13 -0.26 -1.35 3.60
N PHE A 14 -1.47 -1.80 3.85
CA PHE A 14 -2.47 -2.11 2.83
C PHE A 14 -3.58 -1.06 2.89
N ILE A 15 -3.93 -0.48 1.74
CA ILE A 15 -4.95 0.56 1.64
C ILE A 15 -5.97 0.12 0.59
N ASP A 16 -7.19 -0.17 1.04
CA ASP A 16 -8.28 -0.77 0.26
C ASP A 16 -9.44 0.21 0.09
N ILE A 17 -10.06 0.27 -1.09
CA ILE A 17 -11.21 1.14 -1.35
C ILE A 17 -12.51 0.43 -0.96
N VAL A 18 -13.23 0.98 0.00
CA VAL A 18 -14.48 0.40 0.50
C VAL A 18 -15.58 0.44 -0.58
N GLY A 19 -16.25 -0.69 -0.77
CA GLY A 19 -17.41 -0.79 -1.67
C GLY A 19 -17.05 -0.77 -3.16
N SER A 20 -15.78 -1.01 -3.51
CA SER A 20 -15.28 -1.05 -4.88
C SER A 20 -16.05 -2.00 -5.81
N THR A 21 -16.49 -3.15 -5.29
CA THR A 21 -17.27 -4.14 -6.05
C THR A 21 -18.61 -3.55 -6.51
N ASP A 22 -19.37 -2.97 -5.58
CA ASP A 22 -20.67 -2.34 -5.87
C ASP A 22 -20.49 -1.12 -6.79
N MET A 23 -19.42 -0.33 -6.56
CA MET A 23 -19.07 0.79 -7.43
C MET A 23 -18.76 0.32 -8.86
N GLY A 24 -17.99 -0.76 -9.01
CA GLY A 24 -17.66 -1.33 -10.32
C GLY A 24 -18.90 -1.77 -11.11
N GLN A 25 -19.88 -2.37 -10.44
CA GLN A 25 -21.15 -2.76 -11.07
C GLN A 25 -21.98 -1.55 -11.51
N ARG A 26 -21.99 -0.47 -10.72
CA ARG A 26 -22.81 0.72 -10.99
C ARG A 26 -22.17 1.68 -12.00
N LEU A 27 -20.86 1.87 -11.94
CA LEU A 27 -20.13 2.86 -12.73
C LEU A 27 -19.76 2.34 -14.12
N GLY A 28 -19.64 1.03 -14.28
CA GLY A 28 -19.05 0.41 -15.46
C GLY A 28 -17.52 0.51 -15.46
N PRO A 29 -16.85 -0.28 -16.32
CA PRO A 29 -15.41 -0.49 -16.26
C PRO A 29 -14.59 0.78 -16.53
N GLU A 30 -15.01 1.66 -17.46
CA GLU A 30 -14.24 2.86 -17.83
C GLU A 30 -14.25 3.93 -16.74
N ARG A 31 -15.37 4.05 -16.00
CA ARG A 31 -15.46 4.98 -14.87
C ARG A 31 -14.77 4.41 -13.65
N MET A 32 -14.89 3.11 -13.39
CA MET A 32 -14.18 2.44 -12.30
C MET A 32 -12.66 2.53 -12.51
N GLN A 33 -12.16 2.30 -13.73
CA GLN A 33 -10.75 2.42 -14.05
C GLN A 33 -10.21 3.83 -13.76
N ARG A 34 -10.95 4.88 -14.11
CA ARG A 34 -10.55 6.27 -13.80
C ARG A 34 -10.51 6.55 -12.31
N LEU A 35 -11.53 6.10 -11.57
CA LEU A 35 -11.59 6.24 -10.11
C LEU A 35 -10.39 5.55 -9.44
N LEU A 36 -10.07 4.32 -9.85
CA LEU A 36 -8.91 3.59 -9.33
C LEU A 36 -7.60 4.29 -9.71
N ALA A 37 -7.45 4.74 -10.96
CA ALA A 37 -6.24 5.42 -11.42
C ALA A 37 -5.98 6.73 -10.66
N ASP A 38 -7.02 7.53 -10.40
CA ASP A 38 -6.90 8.77 -9.61
C ASP A 38 -6.62 8.45 -8.14
N SER A 39 -7.27 7.43 -7.57
CA SER A 39 -7.04 7.01 -6.19
C SER A 39 -5.62 6.49 -5.97
N PHE A 40 -5.14 5.62 -6.86
CA PHE A 40 -3.79 5.08 -6.82
C PHE A 40 -2.74 6.16 -7.02
N ARG A 41 -2.98 7.14 -7.89
CA ARG A 41 -2.06 8.27 -8.07
C ARG A 41 -1.85 9.00 -6.74
N GLU A 42 -2.92 9.33 -6.03
CA GLU A 42 -2.82 10.12 -4.80
C GLU A 42 -2.33 9.32 -3.61
N ILE A 43 -2.83 8.09 -3.42
CA ILE A 43 -2.34 7.21 -2.34
C ILE A 43 -0.84 6.91 -2.55
N SER A 44 -0.41 6.64 -3.78
CA SER A 44 1.00 6.41 -4.07
C SER A 44 1.85 7.67 -3.88
N ALA A 45 1.32 8.86 -4.20
CA ALA A 45 2.01 10.12 -3.92
C ALA A 45 2.20 10.35 -2.42
N ILE A 46 1.16 10.14 -1.61
CA ILE A 46 1.21 10.21 -0.14
C ILE A 46 2.26 9.24 0.41
N ALA A 47 2.23 7.98 -0.03
CA ALA A 47 3.14 6.93 0.40
C ALA A 47 4.61 7.24 0.02
N THR A 48 4.85 7.61 -1.24
CA THR A 48 6.19 7.92 -1.74
C THR A 48 6.77 9.15 -1.05
N ALA A 49 5.96 10.18 -0.78
CA ALA A 49 6.38 11.37 -0.05
C ALA A 49 6.79 11.06 1.40
N ALA A 50 6.20 10.03 2.01
CA ALA A 50 6.60 9.52 3.33
C ALA A 50 7.84 8.61 3.29
N GLY A 51 8.37 8.30 2.09
CA GLY A 51 9.49 7.37 1.89
C GLY A 51 9.08 5.90 1.84
N GLY A 52 7.80 5.60 1.62
CA GLY A 52 7.29 4.25 1.42
C GLY A 52 7.56 3.76 0.00
N THR A 53 7.76 2.45 -0.14
CA THR A 53 7.91 1.78 -1.44
C THR A 53 6.59 1.17 -1.85
N ILE A 54 6.06 1.55 -3.01
CA ILE A 54 4.88 0.88 -3.58
C ILE A 54 5.29 -0.51 -4.03
N GLU A 55 4.88 -1.52 -3.27
CA GLU A 55 5.17 -2.91 -3.62
C GLU A 55 4.29 -3.32 -4.78
N LYS A 56 2.96 -3.22 -4.68
CA LYS A 56 2.07 -3.52 -5.82
C LYS A 56 0.66 -2.95 -5.64
N TYR A 57 -0.09 -3.03 -6.72
CA TYR A 57 -1.55 -2.82 -6.72
C TYR A 57 -2.26 -4.18 -6.78
N ILE A 58 -3.32 -4.37 -5.99
CA ILE A 58 -4.06 -5.63 -5.89
C ILE A 58 -5.54 -5.33 -6.07
N GLY A 59 -6.04 -5.39 -7.31
CA GLY A 59 -7.42 -4.99 -7.58
C GLY A 59 -7.61 -3.49 -7.32
N ASP A 60 -8.34 -3.16 -6.26
CA ASP A 60 -8.65 -1.82 -5.75
C ASP A 60 -7.78 -1.39 -4.55
N GLU A 61 -6.78 -2.19 -4.23
CA GLU A 61 -5.88 -1.99 -3.10
C GLU A 61 -4.47 -1.56 -3.52
N VAL A 62 -3.83 -0.74 -2.67
CA VAL A 62 -2.40 -0.40 -2.73
C VAL A 62 -1.66 -1.09 -1.58
N PHE A 63 -0.58 -1.80 -1.88
CA PHE A 63 0.36 -2.34 -0.88
C PHE A 63 1.65 -1.51 -0.87
N VAL A 64 1.96 -0.94 0.30
CA VAL A 64 3.14 -0.11 0.55
C VAL A 64 4.03 -0.78 1.61
N LEU A 65 5.34 -0.73 1.39
CA LEU A 65 6.35 -1.29 2.27
C LEU A 65 7.26 -0.19 2.81
N PHE A 66 7.45 -0.16 4.13
CA PHE A 66 8.48 0.62 4.81
C PHE A 66 9.53 -0.31 5.42
N GLY A 67 10.78 0.16 5.58
CA GLY A 67 11.92 -0.68 5.98
C GLY A 67 12.70 -1.28 4.81
N ALA A 68 12.20 -1.12 3.58
CA ALA A 68 12.88 -1.55 2.36
C ALA A 68 12.50 -0.70 1.14
N PRO A 69 13.45 -0.47 0.20
CA PRO A 69 14.85 -0.90 0.24
C PRO A 69 15.70 -0.07 1.21
N ALA A 70 15.22 1.10 1.62
CA ALA A 70 15.80 1.90 2.68
C ALA A 70 15.02 1.71 3.99
N ALA A 71 15.75 1.59 5.10
CA ALA A 71 15.18 1.50 6.43
C ALA A 71 15.42 2.81 7.20
N HIS A 72 14.43 3.22 7.99
CA HIS A 72 14.49 4.38 8.85
C HIS A 72 14.02 4.01 10.26
N SER A 73 14.57 4.66 11.29
CA SER A 73 14.15 4.43 12.68
C SER A 73 12.68 4.82 12.93
N ASP A 74 12.10 5.67 12.08
CA ASP A 74 10.73 6.16 12.18
C ASP A 74 9.75 5.54 11.18
N ASP A 75 10.09 4.41 10.54
CA ASP A 75 9.25 3.74 9.51
C ASP A 75 7.82 3.42 10.00
N VAL A 76 7.64 3.04 11.27
CA VAL A 76 6.31 2.83 11.87
C VAL A 76 5.50 4.12 11.88
N MET A 77 6.13 5.25 12.24
CA MET A 77 5.48 6.55 12.27
C MET A 77 5.16 7.05 10.86
N ARG A 78 6.01 6.75 9.87
CA ARG A 78 5.75 7.04 8.45
C ARG A 78 4.55 6.27 7.93
N ALA A 79 4.47 4.97 8.24
CA ALA A 79 3.32 4.13 7.88
C ALA A 79 2.00 4.68 8.46
N LEU A 80 1.99 5.09 9.73
CA LEU A 80 0.82 5.70 10.37
C LEU A 80 0.44 7.05 9.73
N ARG A 81 1.41 7.89 9.37
CA ARG A 81 1.16 9.16 8.66
C ARG A 81 0.54 8.93 7.30
N VAL A 82 0.94 7.89 6.58
CA VAL A 82 0.31 7.50 5.30
C VAL A 82 -1.14 7.09 5.54
N ALA A 83 -1.42 6.25 6.54
CA ALA A 83 -2.80 5.86 6.85
C ALA A 83 -3.71 7.07 7.14
N GLU A 84 -3.27 7.97 8.01
CA GLU A 84 -4.03 9.18 8.35
C GLU A 84 -4.25 10.06 7.11
N SER A 85 -3.20 10.27 6.31
CA SER A 85 -3.26 11.13 5.13
C SER A 85 -4.16 10.52 4.04
N SER A 86 -4.12 9.20 3.84
CA SER A 86 -4.97 8.50 2.87
C SER A 86 -6.44 8.54 3.29
N VAL A 87 -6.76 8.33 4.57
CA VAL A 87 -8.13 8.46 5.11
C VAL A 87 -8.63 9.89 4.94
N ARG A 88 -7.81 10.89 5.28
CA ARG A 88 -8.14 12.30 5.13
C ARG A 88 -8.42 12.64 3.67
N TRP A 89 -7.49 12.32 2.76
CA TRP A 89 -7.64 12.55 1.33
C TRP A 89 -8.92 11.91 0.79
N ALA A 90 -9.19 10.65 1.14
CA ALA A 90 -10.35 9.91 0.65
C ALA A 90 -11.67 10.63 0.99
N SER A 91 -11.74 11.24 2.18
CA SER A 91 -12.91 12.00 2.64
C SER A 91 -13.04 13.41 2.04
N THR A 92 -11.94 14.01 1.56
CA THR A 92 -11.92 15.40 1.08
C THR A 92 -11.72 15.54 -0.42
N SER A 93 -11.59 14.44 -1.16
CA SER A 93 -11.37 14.47 -2.61
C SER A 93 -12.63 14.95 -3.36
N PRO A 94 -12.51 15.47 -4.59
CA PRO A 94 -13.67 15.86 -5.40
C PRO A 94 -14.65 14.71 -5.73
N SER A 95 -14.20 13.46 -5.58
CA SER A 95 -15.01 12.25 -5.70
C SER A 95 -14.75 11.39 -4.48
N PRO A 96 -15.37 11.73 -3.32
CA PRO A 96 -15.06 11.11 -2.05
C PRO A 96 -15.24 9.59 -2.12
N VAL A 97 -14.28 8.89 -1.56
CA VAL A 97 -14.33 7.45 -1.34
C VAL A 97 -14.05 7.17 0.13
N SER A 98 -14.37 5.96 0.58
CA SER A 98 -13.91 5.48 1.89
C SER A 98 -12.77 4.50 1.67
N VAL A 99 -11.74 4.56 2.51
CA VAL A 99 -10.63 3.61 2.48
C VAL A 99 -10.49 2.92 3.83
N ARG A 100 -10.03 1.67 3.81
CA ARG A 100 -9.60 0.94 5.00
C ARG A 100 -8.10 0.72 4.93
N VAL A 101 -7.45 0.82 6.09
CA VAL A 101 -5.98 0.71 6.18
C VAL A 101 -5.61 -0.36 7.18
N GLY A 102 -4.89 -1.37 6.72
CA GLY A 102 -4.29 -2.41 7.55
C GLY A 102 -2.79 -2.20 7.66
N ILE A 103 -2.26 -2.16 8.89
CA ILE A 103 -0.83 -1.99 9.16
C ILE A 103 -0.36 -3.10 10.09
N GLU A 104 0.76 -3.72 9.77
CA GLU A 104 1.50 -4.56 10.69
C GLU A 104 3.00 -4.37 10.50
N THR A 105 3.73 -4.34 11.61
CA THR A 105 5.19 -4.29 11.63
C THR A 105 5.74 -5.63 12.10
N GLY A 106 6.68 -6.19 11.36
CA GLY A 106 7.30 -7.46 11.75
C GLY A 106 8.47 -7.87 10.87
N GLU A 107 9.08 -9.01 11.18
CA GLU A 107 10.15 -9.56 10.37
C GLU A 107 9.61 -10.12 9.04
N ALA A 108 10.29 -9.78 7.95
CA ALA A 108 10.07 -10.33 6.63
C ALA A 108 11.39 -10.63 5.94
N LEU A 109 11.37 -11.62 5.05
CA LEU A 109 12.40 -11.78 4.04
C LEU A 109 12.10 -10.82 2.88
N VAL A 110 13.05 -9.94 2.55
CA VAL A 110 12.91 -8.91 1.54
C VAL A 110 13.88 -9.16 0.39
N ASP A 111 13.38 -9.18 -0.84
CA ASP A 111 14.17 -9.20 -2.06
C ASP A 111 14.39 -7.76 -2.55
N LEU A 112 15.60 -7.24 -2.36
CA LEU A 112 15.94 -5.85 -2.73
C LEU A 112 16.06 -5.64 -4.24
N GLU A 113 16.23 -6.71 -5.01
CA GLU A 113 16.29 -6.66 -6.47
C GLU A 113 14.89 -6.53 -7.10
N ALA A 114 13.83 -6.86 -6.33
CA ALA A 114 12.44 -6.77 -6.77
C ALA A 114 11.84 -5.36 -6.68
N VAL A 115 12.62 -4.35 -6.26
CA VAL A 115 12.16 -2.96 -6.21
C VAL A 115 11.80 -2.49 -7.62
N GLY A 116 10.56 -2.03 -7.80
CA GLY A 116 10.05 -1.59 -9.11
C GLY A 116 9.58 -2.73 -10.04
N GLU A 117 9.85 -4.01 -9.72
CA GLU A 117 9.20 -5.15 -10.42
C GLU A 117 7.72 -5.26 -10.06
N HIS A 118 7.31 -4.57 -9.00
CA HIS A 118 5.98 -4.58 -8.41
C HIS A 118 5.44 -5.96 -8.05
N GLN A 119 6.33 -6.91 -7.73
CA GLN A 119 5.97 -8.28 -7.40
C GLN A 119 6.95 -8.92 -6.42
N ARG A 120 6.42 -9.47 -5.32
CA ARG A 120 7.09 -10.41 -4.39
C ARG A 120 8.32 -9.82 -3.69
N MET A 121 8.29 -8.53 -3.38
CA MET A 121 9.40 -7.87 -2.68
C MET A 121 9.54 -8.31 -1.21
N ALA A 122 8.45 -8.68 -0.53
CA ALA A 122 8.48 -9.05 0.89
C ALA A 122 7.63 -10.30 1.17
N VAL A 123 8.16 -11.20 2.00
CA VAL A 123 7.46 -12.40 2.48
C VAL A 123 7.65 -12.51 3.99
N GLY A 124 6.54 -12.48 4.74
CA GLY A 124 6.54 -12.57 6.20
C GLY A 124 5.13 -12.66 6.76
N ALA A 125 5.00 -13.06 8.02
CA ALA A 125 3.71 -13.13 8.71
C ALA A 125 3.03 -11.75 8.78
N CYS A 126 3.82 -10.69 8.99
CA CYS A 126 3.33 -9.32 9.05
C CYS A 126 2.61 -8.88 7.76
N VAL A 127 3.06 -9.33 6.58
CA VAL A 127 2.39 -9.05 5.30
C VAL A 127 0.95 -9.58 5.31
N ASN A 128 0.77 -10.83 5.74
CA ASN A 128 -0.54 -11.48 5.78
C ASN A 128 -1.44 -10.91 6.89
N ILE A 129 -0.87 -10.54 8.03
CA ILE A 129 -1.60 -9.90 9.13
C ILE A 129 -2.09 -8.53 8.70
N ALA A 130 -1.21 -7.65 8.19
CA ALA A 130 -1.59 -6.34 7.68
C ALA A 130 -2.70 -6.43 6.63
N ALA A 131 -2.60 -7.39 5.70
CA ALA A 131 -3.61 -7.63 4.68
C ALA A 131 -4.99 -8.05 5.24
N ARG A 132 -5.08 -8.52 6.49
CA ARG A 132 -6.33 -8.93 7.14
C ARG A 132 -6.89 -7.90 8.11
N LEU A 133 -6.12 -6.86 8.44
CA LEU A 133 -6.51 -5.80 9.37
C LEU A 133 -7.31 -4.67 8.71
N LYS A 134 -7.44 -4.70 7.38
CA LYS A 134 -8.19 -3.73 6.58
C LYS A 134 -9.67 -4.11 6.44
#